data_AF-A0A845PUU7-F1
#
_entry.id   AF-A0A845PUU7-F1
#
_cell.length_a   1.000
_cell.length_b   1.000
_cell.length_c   1.000
_cell.angle_alpha   90.00
_cell.angle_beta   90.00
_cell.angle_gamma   90.00
#
_symmetry.space_group_name_H-M   'P 1'
#
loop_
_entity.id
_entity.type
_entity.pdbx_description
1 polymer ?
#
loop_
_entity_poly.entity_id
_entity_poly.type
_entity_poly.pdbx_seq_one_letter_code
_entity_poly.pdbx_strand_id
1 'polypeptide(L)'
;AVQNGSNHGIDLVGMRKDGKFDFFEVKTNTTGKVSPLSVRQVNSFKFIRDILGKRKAEQGGWGISFDEVKKMRNPKNWGDTRIIDIFIKNGKLDKVLTSQW
;
A
#
# COMPACT_ATOMS: atom_id res chain seq x y z
N ALA A 1 9.44 9.00 -2.58
CA ALA A 1 8.13 8.38 -2.30
C ALA A 1 7.83 8.59 -0.82
N VAL A 2 7.24 9.73 -0.47
CA VAL A 2 5.80 9.96 -0.15
C VAL A 2 5.32 9.05 0.98
N GLN A 3 5.45 9.54 2.23
CA GLN A 3 4.51 9.20 3.31
C GLN A 3 3.25 10.04 3.08
N ASN A 4 2.06 9.49 3.24
CA ASN A 4 0.89 10.34 3.46
C ASN A 4 0.54 10.36 4.95
N GLY A 5 0.24 11.55 5.47
CA GLY A 5 -0.40 11.75 6.77
C GLY A 5 -1.92 11.57 6.70
N SER A 6 -2.41 10.72 5.79
CA SER A 6 -3.79 10.75 5.28
C SER A 6 -4.66 9.60 5.78
N ASN A 7 -4.13 8.65 6.56
CA ASN A 7 -4.92 7.53 7.08
C ASN A 7 -5.56 6.68 5.96
N HIS A 8 -4.87 6.54 4.82
CA HIS A 8 -5.38 5.92 3.60
C HIS A 8 -4.36 4.87 3.12
N GLY A 9 -4.44 3.68 3.70
CA GLY A 9 -3.39 2.65 3.69
C GLY A 9 -3.18 1.80 2.42
N ILE A 10 -2.93 2.42 1.27
CA ILE A 10 -1.99 1.86 0.27
C ILE A 10 -0.96 2.96 0.05
N ASP A 11 0.27 2.70 0.45
CA ASP A 11 1.32 3.71 0.37
C ASP A 11 2.09 3.62 -0.95
N LEU A 12 2.28 2.40 -1.47
CA LEU A 12 3.07 2.18 -2.69
C LEU A 12 2.48 1.10 -3.60
N VAL A 13 2.67 1.29 -4.90
CA VAL A 13 2.40 0.29 -5.94
C VAL A 13 3.67 0.13 -6.78
N GLY A 14 4.11 -1.11 -6.97
CA GLY A 14 5.27 -1.44 -7.82
C GLY A 14 4.84 -2.22 -9.05
N MET A 15 5.29 -1.82 -10.24
CA MET A 15 5.10 -2.60 -11.46
C MET A 15 6.25 -3.61 -11.61
N ARG A 16 5.89 -4.90 -11.70
CA ARG A 16 6.81 -6.00 -11.94
C ARG A 16 7.23 -6.09 -13.39
N LYS A 17 8.33 -6.80 -13.65
CA LYS A 17 8.82 -7.08 -15.01
C LYS A 17 7.81 -7.86 -15.86
N ASP A 18 6.91 -8.62 -15.24
CA ASP A 18 5.83 -9.37 -15.91
C ASP A 18 4.56 -8.53 -16.14
N GLY A 19 4.58 -7.24 -15.82
CA GLY A 19 3.46 -6.32 -16.00
C GLY A 19 2.40 -6.38 -14.90
N LYS A 20 2.61 -7.16 -13.83
CA LYS A 20 1.74 -7.17 -12.65
C LYS A 20 2.06 -6.06 -11.67
N PHE A 21 1.12 -5.75 -10.78
CA PHE A 21 1.25 -4.75 -9.73
C PHE A 21 1.35 -5.41 -8.36
N ASP A 22 2.42 -5.12 -7.64
CA ASP A 22 2.54 -5.42 -6.22
C ASP A 22 2.04 -4.23 -5.39
N PHE A 23 1.32 -4.53 -4.32
CA PHE A 23 0.71 -3.52 -3.45
C PHE A 23 1.31 -3.58 -2.05
N PHE A 24 1.68 -2.42 -1.52
CA PHE A 24 2.37 -2.31 -0.24
C PHE A 24 1.63 -1.36 0.71
N GLU A 25 1.39 -1.84 1.91
CA GLU A 25 1.08 -1.02 3.08
C GLU A 25 2.38 -0.80 3.85
N VAL A 26 2.79 0.45 4.07
CA VAL A 26 4.07 0.79 4.72
C VAL A 26 3.80 1.49 6.04
N LYS A 27 4.19 0.86 7.14
CA LYS A 27 3.99 1.40 8.49
C LYS A 27 5.32 1.79 9.09
N THR A 28 5.48 3.06 9.47
CA THR A 28 6.67 3.53 10.17
C THR A 28 6.43 3.54 11.68
N ASN A 29 7.28 2.84 12.44
CA ASN A 29 7.14 2.64 13.87
C ASN A 29 8.35 3.25 14.61
N THR A 30 8.09 4.10 15.60
CA THR A 30 9.15 4.69 16.47
C THR A 30 9.19 4.07 17.86
N THR A 31 8.18 3.27 18.22
CA THR A 31 8.00 2.66 19.55
C THR A 31 8.58 1.24 19.64
N GLY A 32 9.11 0.70 18.54
CA GLY A 32 9.63 -0.67 18.48
C GLY A 32 8.57 -1.76 18.31
N LYS A 33 7.28 -1.40 18.19
CA LYS A 33 6.17 -2.35 18.00
C LYS A 33 5.64 -2.32 16.57
N VAL A 34 5.25 -3.48 16.06
CA VAL A 34 4.49 -3.60 14.80
C VAL A 34 3.15 -2.90 14.97
N SER A 35 2.77 -2.08 13.99
CA SER A 35 1.47 -1.43 14.00
C SER A 35 0.40 -2.42 13.53
N PRO A 36 -0.71 -2.59 14.27
CA PRO A 36 -1.77 -3.49 13.85
C PRO A 36 -2.39 -3.02 12.52
N LEU A 37 -2.87 -3.96 11.72
CA LEU A 37 -3.75 -3.64 10.61
C LEU A 37 -5.04 -3.02 11.16
N SER A 38 -5.50 -1.93 10.54
CA SER A 38 -6.86 -1.46 10.80
C SER A 38 -7.87 -2.51 10.32
N VAL A 39 -9.10 -2.49 10.87
CA VAL A 39 -10.18 -3.42 10.46
C VAL A 39 -10.38 -3.46 8.94
N ARG A 40 -10.21 -2.31 8.26
CA ARG A 40 -10.34 -2.20 6.80
C ARG A 40 -9.22 -2.93 6.05
N GLN A 41 -8.03 -3.02 6.64
CA GLN A 41 -6.84 -3.62 6.04
C GLN A 41 -6.72 -5.12 6.28
N VAL A 42 -7.58 -5.72 7.10
CA VAL A 42 -7.58 -7.17 7.38
C VAL A 42 -7.76 -8.01 6.11
N ASN A 43 -8.41 -7.44 5.08
CA ASN A 43 -8.52 -8.07 3.77
C ASN A 43 -7.91 -7.14 2.71
N SER A 44 -6.65 -7.39 2.37
CA SER A 44 -5.89 -6.64 1.38
C SER A 44 -6.64 -6.50 0.06
N PHE A 45 -7.31 -7.56 -0.43
CA PHE A 45 -8.07 -7.53 -1.67
C PHE A 45 -9.25 -6.54 -1.66
N LYS A 46 -10.08 -6.59 -0.61
CA LYS A 46 -11.20 -5.64 -0.44
C LYS A 46 -10.68 -4.21 -0.29
N PHE A 47 -9.59 -4.05 0.46
CA PHE A 47 -8.97 -2.76 0.71
C PHE A 47 -8.44 -2.12 -0.58
N ILE A 48 -7.67 -2.87 -1.39
CA ILE A 48 -7.13 -2.42 -2.67
C ILE A 48 -8.27 -2.00 -3.63
N ARG A 49 -9.34 -2.78 -3.71
CA ARG A 49 -10.49 -2.42 -4.57
C ARG A 49 -11.21 -1.15 -4.13
N ASP A 50 -11.24 -0.86 -2.83
CA ASP A 50 -11.85 0.34 -2.26
C ASP A 50 -11.01 1.59 -2.58
N ILE A 51 -9.69 1.53 -2.32
CA ILE A 51 -8.77 2.64 -2.62
C ILE A 51 -8.68 2.93 -4.12
N LEU A 52 -8.67 1.89 -4.96
CA LEU A 52 -8.71 2.05 -6.41
C LEU A 52 -10.12 2.35 -6.94
N GLY A 53 -11.12 2.53 -6.09
CA GLY A 53 -12.52 2.69 -6.51
C GLY A 53 -12.88 4.09 -7.01
N LYS A 54 -14.12 4.18 -7.54
CA LYS A 54 -14.76 5.37 -8.14
C LYS A 54 -14.74 6.65 -7.30
N ARG A 55 -14.60 6.54 -5.97
CA ARG A 55 -14.63 7.66 -5.03
C ARG A 55 -13.24 8.08 -4.52
N LYS A 56 -12.19 7.49 -5.07
CA LYS A 56 -10.80 7.64 -4.61
C LYS A 56 -9.88 7.84 -5.82
N ALA A 57 -9.06 6.85 -6.17
CA ALA A 57 -8.07 7.02 -7.24
C ALA A 57 -8.70 7.28 -8.63
N GLU A 58 -9.87 6.71 -8.93
CA GLU A 58 -10.54 6.93 -10.24
C GLU A 58 -11.02 8.37 -10.48
N GLN A 59 -10.99 9.25 -9.46
CA GLN A 59 -11.27 10.68 -9.64
C GLN A 59 -10.01 11.50 -10.00
N GLY A 60 -8.88 10.84 -10.30
CA GLY A 60 -7.59 11.50 -10.52
C GLY A 60 -6.85 11.82 -9.21
N GLY A 61 -7.24 11.20 -8.11
CA GLY A 61 -6.53 11.33 -6.84
C GLY A 61 -5.15 10.68 -6.89
N TRP A 62 -4.23 11.14 -6.04
CA TRP A 62 -2.93 10.49 -5.76
C TRP A 62 -1.94 10.45 -6.92
N GLY A 63 -2.13 11.27 -7.95
CA GLY A 63 -1.19 11.39 -9.08
C GLY A 63 -1.19 10.20 -10.04
N ILE A 64 -2.24 9.38 -10.04
CA ILE A 64 -2.40 8.22 -10.92
C ILE A 64 -3.53 8.51 -11.92
N SER A 65 -3.31 8.20 -13.21
CA SER A 65 -4.33 8.40 -14.25
C SER A 65 -5.46 7.37 -14.14
N PHE A 66 -6.64 7.72 -14.66
CA PHE A 66 -7.78 6.80 -14.69
C PHE A 66 -7.47 5.48 -15.39
N ASP A 67 -6.70 5.51 -16.49
CA ASP A 67 -6.32 4.30 -17.24
C ASP A 67 -5.38 3.39 -16.44
N GLU A 68 -4.45 3.98 -15.69
CA GLU A 68 -3.59 3.23 -14.77
C GLU A 68 -4.43 2.60 -13.65
N VAL A 69 -5.36 3.33 -13.05
CA VAL A 69 -6.27 2.79 -12.04
C VAL A 69 -7.09 1.63 -12.62
N LYS A 70 -7.63 1.76 -13.83
CA LYS A 70 -8.37 0.68 -14.49
C LYS A 70 -7.52 -0.59 -14.69
N LYS A 71 -6.24 -0.43 -15.06
CA LYS A 71 -5.30 -1.56 -15.16
C LYS A 71 -5.01 -2.18 -13.78
N MET A 72 -4.76 -1.35 -12.77
CA MET A 72 -4.48 -1.79 -11.40
C MET A 72 -5.69 -2.41 -10.71
N ARG A 73 -6.93 -2.06 -11.10
CA ARG A 73 -8.15 -2.67 -10.52
C ARG A 73 -8.43 -4.09 -10.99
N ASN A 74 -7.85 -4.51 -12.11
CA ASN A 74 -8.07 -5.84 -12.65
C ASN A 74 -7.28 -6.88 -11.86
N PRO A 75 -7.92 -7.82 -11.12
CA PRO A 75 -7.22 -8.81 -10.32
C PRO A 75 -6.24 -9.70 -11.09
N LYS A 76 -6.43 -9.85 -12.41
CA LYS A 76 -5.49 -10.59 -13.26
C LYS A 76 -4.11 -9.93 -13.35
N ASN A 77 -4.04 -8.63 -13.09
CA ASN A 77 -2.82 -7.84 -13.09
C ASN A 77 -2.19 -7.74 -11.70
N TRP A 78 -2.71 -8.46 -10.70
CA TRP A 78 -2.19 -8.36 -9.33
C TRP A 78 -1.08 -9.37 -9.09
N GLY A 79 -0.01 -8.89 -8.46
CA GLY A 79 1.06 -9.70 -7.90
C GLY A 79 0.86 -9.89 -6.39
N ASP A 80 1.92 -9.59 -5.64
CA ASP A 80 1.99 -9.75 -4.19
C ASP A 80 1.33 -8.57 -3.45
N THR A 81 0.76 -8.87 -2.29
CA THR A 81 0.31 -7.88 -1.31
C THR A 81 1.18 -8.01 -0.06
N ARG A 82 1.84 -6.93 0.36
CA ARG A 82 2.79 -6.98 1.49
C ARG A 82 2.56 -5.84 2.46
N ILE A 83 2.85 -6.12 3.74
CA ILE A 83 2.99 -5.11 4.77
C ILE A 83 4.50 -4.95 5.02
N ILE A 84 4.95 -3.70 5.04
CA ILE A 84 6.33 -3.34 5.37
C ILE A 84 6.31 -2.49 6.64
N ASP A 85 6.83 -3.04 7.73
CA ASP A 85 7.04 -2.31 8.97
C ASP A 85 8.48 -1.78 9.02
N ILE A 86 8.63 -0.46 9.01
CA ILE A 86 9.91 0.24 9.10
C ILE A 86 10.07 0.74 10.52
N PHE A 87 11.11 0.32 11.21
CA PHE A 87 11.39 0.73 12.58
C PHE A 87 12.47 1.80 12.60
N ILE A 88 12.18 2.93 13.23
CA ILE A 88 13.09 4.06 13.39
C ILE A 88 13.44 4.22 14.86
N LYS A 89 14.73 4.23 15.19
CA LYS A 89 15.25 4.45 16.53
C LYS A 89 16.27 5.59 16.49
N ASN A 90 16.08 6.62 17.33
CA ASN A 90 16.96 7.80 17.40
C ASN A 90 17.21 8.46 16.03
N GLY A 91 16.17 8.58 15.21
CA GLY A 91 16.25 9.17 13.87
C GLY A 91 16.97 8.31 12.82
N LYS A 92 17.30 7.05 13.14
CA LYS A 92 17.97 6.12 12.22
C LYS A 92 17.10 4.89 11.95
N LEU A 93 17.27 4.30 10.77
CA LEU A 93 16.70 3.00 10.46
C LEU A 93 17.27 1.95 11.42
N ASP A 94 16.39 1.28 12.14
CA ASP A 94 16.73 0.18 13.05
C ASP A 94 16.56 -1.16 12.35
N LYS A 95 15.36 -1.44 11.82
CA LYS A 95 15.05 -2.66 11.06
C LYS A 95 13.85 -2.48 10.15
N VAL A 96 13.71 -3.42 9.21
CA VAL A 96 12.54 -3.56 8.34
C VAL A 96 12.00 -4.98 8.50
N LEU A 97 10.70 -5.11 8.72
CA LEU A 97 10.00 -6.40 8.69
C LEU A 97 9.03 -6.40 7.51
N THR A 98 8.92 -7.54 6.85
CA THR A 98 7.99 -7.74 5.73
C THR A 98 7.13 -8.95 5.98
N SER A 99 5.83 -8.83 5.76
CA SER A 99 4.88 -9.93 5.87
C SER A 99 3.91 -9.94 4.69
N GLN A 100 3.24 -11.06 4.48
CA GLN A 100 2.10 -11.10 3.56
C GLN A 100 0.97 -10.23 4.12
N TRP A 101 0.33 -9.46 3.25
CA TRP A 101 -0.84 -8.65 3.59
C TRP A 101 -2.15 -9.39 3.30
#